data_AF-A0A939HZT4-F1
#
_entry.id   AF-A0A939HZT4-F1
#
_cell.length_a   1.000
_cell.length_b   1.000
_cell.length_c   1.000
_cell.angle_alpha   90.00
_cell.angle_beta   90.00
_cell.angle_gamma   90.00
#
_symmetry.space_group_name_H-M   'P 1'
#
loop_
_entity.id
_entity.type
_entity.pdbx_description
1 polymer ?
#
loop_
_entity_poly.entity_id
_entity_poly.type
_entity_poly.pdbx_seq_one_letter_code
_entity_poly.pdbx_strand_id
1 'polypeptide(L)'
;MTMTEQSLDKILERYQRSFSDKVYSQENDELDPLMNVFGLSPQLKRENRQYWGRELGKCWQLLVVEVCKTYCRDFQPALKLGNDEPCDLVVGNYAIDTKYRIGSGDSGTLKKFKSYGPLLRDRGYEPVFLILRKDNLPAAITACHSGNWNVYIGDESFEFIQNLSGFDLKSFLTERAGEFPVNR
;
A
#
# COMPACT_ATOMS: atom_id res chain seq x y z
N MET A 1 -1.07 28.14 41.33
CA MET A 1 -0.42 27.19 40.41
C MET A 1 1.07 27.45 40.41
N THR A 2 1.86 26.40 40.58
CA THR A 2 3.32 26.49 40.48
C THR A 2 3.73 26.72 39.02
N MET A 3 4.91 27.30 38.77
CA MET A 3 5.42 27.56 37.40
C MET A 3 5.44 26.28 36.52
N THR A 4 5.54 25.11 37.17
CA THR A 4 5.52 23.78 36.55
C THR A 4 4.15 23.41 35.99
N GLU A 5 3.07 23.68 36.72
CA GLU A 5 1.69 23.37 36.28
C GLU A 5 1.28 24.22 35.08
N GLN A 6 1.63 25.52 35.07
CA GLN A 6 1.38 26.42 33.94
C GLN A 6 2.09 25.98 32.65
N SER A 7 3.23 25.32 32.76
CA SER A 7 3.97 24.80 31.62
C SER A 7 3.29 23.55 31.03
N LEU A 8 2.69 22.71 31.89
CA LEU A 8 1.89 21.57 31.46
C LEU A 8 0.59 22.03 30.80
N ASP A 9 -0.10 23.02 31.37
CA ASP A 9 -1.34 23.57 30.81
C ASP A 9 -1.12 24.13 29.39
N LYS A 10 0.00 24.84 29.15
CA LYS A 10 0.35 25.32 27.80
C LYS A 10 0.57 24.19 26.79
N ILE A 11 1.12 23.06 27.22
CA ILE A 11 1.27 21.87 26.36
C ILE A 11 -0.12 21.33 26.02
N LEU A 12 -0.97 21.17 27.03
CA LEU A 12 -2.34 20.68 26.85
C LEU A 12 -3.17 21.60 25.95
N GLU A 13 -3.10 22.92 26.14
CA GLU A 13 -3.76 23.92 25.28
C GLU A 13 -3.26 23.89 23.83
N ARG A 14 -1.96 23.63 23.61
CA ARG A 14 -1.41 23.46 22.27
C ARG A 14 -1.99 22.21 21.60
N TYR A 15 -2.06 21.10 22.33
CA TYR A 15 -2.65 19.87 21.78
C TYR A 15 -4.16 19.97 21.61
N GLN A 16 -4.87 20.63 22.53
CA GLN A 16 -6.31 20.91 22.40
C GLN A 16 -6.58 21.67 21.10
N ARG A 17 -5.83 22.75 20.82
CA ARG A 17 -5.92 23.47 19.53
C ARG A 17 -5.58 22.55 18.36
N SER A 18 -4.50 21.80 18.45
CA SER A 18 -4.11 20.84 17.40
C SER A 18 -5.16 19.76 17.14
N PHE A 19 -5.94 19.35 18.13
CA PHE A 19 -7.02 18.36 17.98
C PHE A 19 -8.26 19.00 17.36
N SER A 20 -8.59 20.23 17.76
CA SER A 20 -9.72 20.99 17.20
C SER A 20 -9.47 21.44 15.75
N ASP A 21 -8.24 21.82 15.43
CA ASP A 21 -7.84 22.28 14.09
C ASP A 21 -7.65 21.11 13.11
N LYS A 22 -7.66 19.87 13.61
CA LYS A 22 -7.56 18.67 12.79
C LYS A 22 -8.89 18.47 12.07
N VAL A 23 -9.00 19.09 10.90
CA VAL A 23 -10.06 18.80 9.93
C VAL A 23 -9.96 17.31 9.62
N TYR A 24 -10.92 16.53 10.11
CA TYR A 24 -11.10 15.16 9.65
C TYR A 24 -11.41 15.28 8.16
N SER A 25 -10.43 14.93 7.31
CA SER A 25 -10.68 14.73 5.88
C SER A 25 -11.90 13.83 5.78
N GLN A 26 -12.84 14.17 4.89
CA GLN A 26 -14.03 13.34 4.65
C GLN A 26 -13.62 11.86 4.62
N GLU A 27 -14.28 11.06 5.44
CA GLU A 27 -13.96 9.65 5.58
C GLU A 27 -13.99 9.00 4.19
N ASN A 28 -12.96 8.23 3.84
CA ASN A 28 -12.94 7.58 2.53
C ASN A 28 -13.98 6.44 2.53
N ASP A 29 -15.07 6.69 1.80
CA ASP A 29 -16.16 5.73 1.53
C ASP A 29 -15.99 5.01 0.18
N GLU A 30 -14.83 5.12 -0.47
CA GLU A 30 -14.57 4.47 -1.74
C GLU A 30 -14.35 2.97 -1.57
N LEU A 31 -15.13 2.22 -2.34
CA LEU A 31 -14.95 0.81 -2.58
C LEU A 31 -13.76 0.57 -3.51
N ASP A 32 -13.16 -0.61 -3.39
CA ASP A 32 -12.13 -1.11 -4.30
C ASP A 32 -12.45 -2.55 -4.73
N PRO A 33 -11.78 -3.08 -5.78
CA PRO A 33 -12.08 -4.41 -6.30
C PRO A 33 -12.02 -5.52 -5.25
N LEU A 34 -11.09 -5.47 -4.30
CA LEU A 34 -11.01 -6.49 -3.25
C LEU A 34 -12.15 -6.36 -2.24
N MET A 35 -12.50 -5.13 -1.86
CA MET A 35 -13.69 -4.91 -1.02
C MET A 35 -14.96 -5.46 -1.69
N ASN A 36 -15.10 -5.27 -3.01
CA ASN A 36 -16.24 -5.79 -3.76
C ASN A 36 -16.27 -7.33 -3.78
N VAL A 37 -15.13 -7.99 -4.01
CA VAL A 37 -15.02 -9.46 -3.96
C VAL A 37 -15.52 -10.03 -2.62
N PHE A 38 -15.14 -9.38 -1.52
CA PHE A 38 -15.46 -9.83 -0.16
C PHE A 38 -16.75 -9.25 0.42
N GLY A 39 -17.48 -8.42 -0.33
CA GLY A 39 -18.68 -7.72 0.17
C GLY A 39 -18.40 -6.79 1.35
N LEU A 40 -17.18 -6.25 1.48
CA LEU A 40 -16.81 -5.39 2.61
C LEU A 40 -17.30 -3.96 2.36
N SER A 41 -18.12 -3.45 3.28
CA SER A 41 -18.51 -2.04 3.25
C SER A 41 -17.41 -1.13 3.82
N PRO A 42 -17.36 0.16 3.44
CA PRO A 42 -16.47 1.13 4.07
C PRO A 42 -16.68 1.23 5.59
N GLN A 43 -17.92 1.08 6.05
CA GLN A 43 -18.26 1.06 7.47
C GLN A 43 -17.62 -0.12 8.20
N LEU A 44 -17.74 -1.33 7.65
CA LEU A 44 -17.12 -2.54 8.21
C LEU A 44 -15.59 -2.42 8.25
N LYS A 45 -15.01 -1.83 7.19
CA LYS A 45 -13.58 -1.53 7.14
C LYS A 45 -13.17 -0.52 8.22
N ARG A 46 -14.01 0.48 8.51
CA ARG A 46 -13.74 1.50 9.53
C ARG A 46 -13.71 0.95 10.95
N GLU A 47 -14.51 -0.06 11.25
CA GLU A 47 -14.53 -0.71 12.58
C GLU A 47 -13.14 -1.23 12.97
N ASN A 48 -12.36 -1.71 12.01
CA ASN A 48 -10.98 -2.14 12.25
C ASN A 48 -10.06 -1.84 11.05
N ARG A 49 -9.81 -0.54 10.84
CA ARG A 49 -9.05 -0.03 9.67
C ARG A 49 -7.69 -0.69 9.50
N GLN A 50 -6.99 -0.93 10.61
CA GLN A 50 -5.64 -1.49 10.57
C GLN A 50 -5.66 -2.97 10.17
N TYR A 51 -6.57 -3.76 10.75
CA TYR A 51 -6.75 -5.16 10.39
C TYR A 51 -7.10 -5.31 8.92
N TRP A 52 -8.18 -4.64 8.48
CA TRP A 52 -8.64 -4.75 7.10
C TRP A 52 -7.61 -4.23 6.10
N GLY A 53 -6.88 -3.17 6.44
CA GLY A 53 -5.78 -2.69 5.61
C GLY A 53 -4.65 -3.71 5.46
N ARG A 54 -4.35 -4.51 6.49
CA ARG A 54 -3.34 -5.58 6.44
C ARG A 54 -3.83 -6.79 5.63
N GLU A 55 -5.06 -7.25 5.89
CA GLU A 55 -5.64 -8.40 5.19
C GLU A 55 -5.80 -8.14 3.69
N LEU A 56 -6.39 -7.00 3.32
CA LEU A 56 -6.57 -6.62 1.92
C LEU A 56 -5.22 -6.36 1.24
N GLY A 57 -4.22 -5.86 1.97
CA GLY A 57 -2.85 -5.76 1.48
C GLY A 57 -2.17 -7.09 1.25
N LYS A 58 -2.35 -8.05 2.15
CA LYS A 58 -1.79 -9.39 1.93
C LYS A 58 -2.49 -10.11 0.79
N CYS A 59 -3.80 -9.96 0.68
CA CYS A 59 -4.58 -10.49 -0.44
C CYS A 59 -4.09 -9.91 -1.78
N TRP A 60 -3.92 -8.59 -1.86
CA TRP A 60 -3.36 -7.93 -3.05
C TRP A 60 -1.99 -8.50 -3.43
N GLN A 61 -1.06 -8.58 -2.47
CA GLN A 61 0.26 -9.16 -2.69
C GLN A 61 0.18 -10.59 -3.25
N LEU A 62 -0.62 -11.45 -2.61
CA LEU A 62 -0.74 -12.86 -3.00
C LEU A 62 -1.31 -13.02 -4.41
N LEU A 63 -2.30 -12.21 -4.78
CA LEU A 63 -2.87 -12.22 -6.13
C LEU A 63 -1.85 -11.82 -7.19
N VAL A 64 -1.12 -10.71 -6.97
CA VAL A 64 -0.08 -10.25 -7.91
C VAL A 64 1.03 -11.29 -8.06
N VAL A 65 1.49 -11.86 -6.94
CA VAL A 65 2.51 -12.92 -6.94
C VAL A 65 2.03 -14.15 -7.70
N GLU A 66 0.81 -14.63 -7.46
CA GLU A 66 0.31 -15.83 -8.10
C GLU A 66 0.07 -15.63 -9.61
N VAL A 67 -0.42 -14.45 -10.01
CA VAL A 67 -0.53 -14.08 -11.44
C VAL A 67 0.85 -14.10 -12.09
N CYS A 68 1.83 -13.40 -11.53
CA CYS A 68 3.16 -13.33 -12.14
C CYS A 68 3.84 -14.70 -12.16
N LYS A 69 3.72 -15.48 -11.10
CA LYS A 69 4.26 -16.84 -11.01
C LYS A 69 3.64 -17.79 -12.04
N THR A 70 2.36 -17.63 -12.33
CA THR A 70 1.62 -18.50 -13.26
C THR A 70 1.91 -18.14 -14.72
N TYR A 71 1.94 -16.84 -15.03
CA TYR A 71 1.92 -16.38 -16.42
C TYR A 71 3.26 -15.79 -16.91
N CYS A 72 4.17 -15.39 -16.03
CA CYS A 72 5.47 -14.83 -16.43
C CYS A 72 6.56 -15.90 -16.37
N ARG A 73 7.27 -16.12 -17.49
CA ARG A 73 8.36 -17.11 -17.58
C ARG A 73 9.55 -16.75 -16.69
N ASP A 74 9.84 -15.47 -16.54
CA ASP A 74 11.00 -14.95 -15.81
C ASP A 74 10.64 -14.53 -14.38
N PHE A 75 9.61 -15.16 -13.79
CA PHE A 75 9.24 -14.94 -12.40
C PHE A 75 10.31 -15.46 -11.45
N GLN A 76 10.58 -14.67 -10.41
CA GLN A 76 11.33 -15.09 -9.24
C GLN A 76 10.58 -14.62 -7.98
N PRO A 77 10.67 -15.40 -6.88
CA PRO A 77 10.10 -15.00 -5.60
C PRO A 77 10.79 -13.73 -5.06
N ALA A 78 10.29 -13.24 -3.93
CA ALA A 78 10.86 -12.11 -3.20
C ALA A 78 12.40 -12.17 -3.09
N LEU A 79 13.06 -11.05 -3.37
CA LEU A 79 14.51 -10.94 -3.25
C LEU A 79 14.88 -10.92 -1.77
N LYS A 80 15.87 -11.72 -1.34
CA LYS A 80 16.39 -11.70 0.03
C LYS A 80 17.80 -11.15 0.07
N LEU A 81 18.00 -10.07 0.82
CA LEU A 81 19.29 -9.40 1.00
C LEU A 81 19.63 -9.36 2.48
N GLY A 82 20.32 -10.41 2.96
CA GLY A 82 20.54 -10.60 4.39
C GLY A 82 19.20 -10.81 5.11
N ASN A 83 18.86 -9.92 6.03
CA ASN A 83 17.60 -9.95 6.79
C ASN A 83 16.48 -9.13 6.15
N ASP A 84 16.75 -8.46 5.03
CA ASP A 84 15.79 -7.59 4.34
C ASP A 84 15.21 -8.26 3.10
N GLU A 85 13.93 -7.97 2.87
CA GLU A 85 13.17 -8.35 1.68
C GLU A 85 12.70 -7.05 1.01
N PRO A 86 13.48 -6.47 0.08
CA PRO A 86 13.20 -5.15 -0.49
C PRO A 86 12.02 -5.13 -1.48
N CYS A 87 11.56 -6.29 -1.95
CA CYS A 87 10.43 -6.42 -2.86
C CYS A 87 9.72 -7.77 -2.68
N ASP A 88 8.45 -7.84 -3.06
CA ASP A 88 7.60 -9.03 -2.91
C ASP A 88 7.86 -10.09 -3.98
N LEU A 89 8.30 -9.67 -5.17
CA LEU A 89 8.61 -10.54 -6.30
C LEU A 89 9.55 -9.85 -7.31
N VAL A 90 10.08 -10.64 -8.24
CA VAL A 90 10.81 -10.15 -9.41
C VAL A 90 10.25 -10.79 -10.68
N VAL A 91 10.15 -10.01 -11.76
CA VAL A 91 9.83 -10.52 -13.11
C VAL A 91 10.77 -9.87 -14.12
N GLY A 92 11.65 -10.65 -14.74
CA GLY A 92 12.71 -10.08 -15.58
C GLY A 92 13.61 -9.16 -14.76
N ASN A 93 13.66 -7.87 -15.12
CA ASN A 93 14.39 -6.85 -14.37
C ASN A 93 13.50 -6.06 -13.39
N TYR A 94 12.19 -6.26 -13.35
CA TYR A 94 11.31 -5.53 -12.43
C TYR A 94 11.38 -6.14 -11.02
N ALA A 95 11.81 -5.35 -10.03
CA ALA A 95 11.70 -5.66 -8.62
C ALA A 95 10.42 -5.02 -8.06
N ILE A 96 9.40 -5.82 -7.84
CA ILE A 96 8.03 -5.35 -7.59
C ILE A 96 7.70 -5.49 -6.11
N ASP A 97 7.24 -4.42 -5.50
CA ASP A 97 6.62 -4.40 -4.18
C ASP A 97 5.16 -3.95 -4.31
N THR A 98 4.27 -4.61 -3.58
CA THR A 98 2.83 -4.38 -3.64
C THR A 98 2.34 -3.67 -2.40
N LYS A 99 1.40 -2.74 -2.58
CA LYS A 99 0.78 -2.02 -1.46
C LYS A 99 -0.72 -1.87 -1.69
N TYR A 100 -1.50 -2.11 -0.63
CA TYR A 100 -2.94 -1.81 -0.69
C TYR A 100 -3.18 -0.29 -0.78
N ARG A 101 -2.48 0.44 0.07
CA ARG A 101 -2.37 1.90 0.11
C ARG A 101 -1.09 2.29 0.84
N ILE A 102 -0.59 3.50 0.62
CA ILE A 102 0.54 4.07 1.36
C ILE A 102 0.05 5.28 2.17
N GLY A 103 0.13 5.14 3.50
CA GLY A 103 -0.17 6.21 4.46
C GLY A 103 1.09 6.87 5.03
N SER A 104 0.93 7.57 6.15
CA SER A 104 2.02 8.28 6.86
C SER A 104 2.91 7.34 7.66
N GLY A 105 3.05 6.09 7.22
CA GLY A 105 3.59 4.98 7.99
C GLY A 105 4.80 5.40 8.80
N ASP A 106 4.85 4.96 10.08
CA ASP A 106 5.89 5.32 11.04
C ASP A 106 7.24 5.38 10.34
N SER A 107 7.99 6.46 10.58
CA SER A 107 9.16 6.90 9.81
C SER A 107 10.11 5.81 9.29
N GLY A 108 10.19 4.64 9.94
CA GLY A 108 10.90 3.46 9.47
C GLY A 108 10.45 2.91 8.11
N THR A 109 9.15 2.89 7.80
CA THR A 109 8.65 2.32 6.52
C THR A 109 9.05 3.20 5.34
N LEU A 110 8.85 4.51 5.46
CA LEU A 110 9.26 5.47 4.42
C LEU A 110 10.78 5.55 4.29
N LYS A 111 11.54 5.39 5.38
CA LYS A 111 13.01 5.27 5.33
C LYS A 111 13.43 4.05 4.51
N LYS A 112 12.80 2.89 4.72
CA LYS A 112 13.08 1.68 3.95
C LYS A 112 12.78 1.86 2.45
N PHE A 113 11.67 2.50 2.09
CA PHE A 113 11.37 2.78 0.68
C PHE A 113 12.45 3.64 0.03
N LYS A 114 12.92 4.68 0.73
CA LYS A 114 14.01 5.53 0.23
C LYS A 114 15.34 4.79 0.10
N SER A 115 15.62 3.78 0.92
CA SER A 115 16.86 3.00 0.83
C SER A 115 16.80 1.86 -0.17
N TYR A 116 15.66 1.20 -0.32
CA TYR A 116 15.55 -0.01 -1.13
C TYR A 116 15.52 0.26 -2.63
N GLY A 117 14.93 1.36 -3.10
CA GLY A 117 14.91 1.64 -4.54
C GLY A 117 16.31 1.85 -5.15
N PRO A 118 17.20 2.68 -4.55
CA PRO A 118 18.59 2.76 -4.99
C PRO A 118 19.33 1.41 -4.90
N LEU A 119 19.14 0.68 -3.80
CA LEU A 119 19.74 -0.63 -3.57
C LEU A 119 19.36 -1.68 -4.64
N LEU A 120 18.10 -1.64 -5.11
CA LEU A 120 17.59 -2.50 -6.17
C LEU A 120 18.19 -2.09 -7.53
N ARG A 121 18.28 -0.78 -7.81
CA ARG A 121 18.91 -0.26 -9.03
C ARG A 121 20.39 -0.59 -9.14
N ASP A 122 21.13 -0.49 -8.04
CA ASP A 122 22.56 -0.87 -7.99
C ASP A 122 22.77 -2.36 -8.32
N ARG A 123 21.74 -3.19 -8.16
CA ARG A 123 21.73 -4.61 -8.56
C ARG A 123 21.16 -4.86 -9.95
N GLY A 124 20.87 -3.81 -10.72
CA GLY A 124 20.35 -3.91 -12.09
C GLY A 124 18.84 -4.13 -12.19
N TYR A 125 18.09 -3.94 -11.10
CA TYR A 125 16.63 -4.04 -11.11
C TYR A 125 15.96 -2.67 -11.30
N GLU A 126 14.77 -2.68 -11.87
CA GLU A 126 13.83 -1.57 -11.91
C GLU A 126 12.85 -1.67 -10.73
N PRO A 127 12.93 -0.79 -9.72
CA PRO A 127 12.03 -0.84 -8.56
C PRO A 127 10.63 -0.35 -8.93
N VAL A 128 9.62 -1.15 -8.65
CA VAL A 128 8.21 -0.88 -8.98
C VAL A 128 7.32 -1.03 -7.76
N PHE A 129 6.48 -0.03 -7.50
CA PHE A 129 5.33 -0.17 -6.60
C PHE A 129 4.05 -0.36 -7.39
N LEU A 130 3.30 -1.40 -7.03
CA LEU A 130 1.92 -1.62 -7.50
C LEU A 130 0.95 -1.35 -6.35
N ILE A 131 0.33 -0.17 -6.40
CA ILE A 131 -0.57 0.31 -5.34
C ILE A 131 -2.03 0.13 -5.80
N LEU A 132 -2.84 -0.58 -4.99
CA LEU A 132 -4.22 -0.86 -5.37
C LEU A 132 -5.14 0.37 -5.26
N ARG A 133 -5.12 1.08 -4.13
CA ARG A 133 -6.02 2.21 -3.90
C ARG A 133 -5.41 3.54 -4.32
N LYS A 134 -6.28 4.51 -4.65
CA LYS A 134 -5.91 5.87 -5.06
C LYS A 134 -5.76 6.84 -3.88
N ASP A 135 -6.29 6.51 -2.70
CA ASP A 135 -6.31 7.34 -1.49
C ASP A 135 -5.01 7.28 -0.66
N ASN A 136 -3.88 7.42 -1.35
CA ASN A 136 -2.55 7.46 -0.74
C ASN A 136 -2.23 8.86 -0.21
N LEU A 137 -1.38 8.96 0.82
CA LEU A 137 -0.91 10.27 1.25
C LEU A 137 0.08 10.84 0.22
N PRO A 138 -0.13 12.07 -0.29
CA PRO A 138 0.74 12.66 -1.32
C PRO A 138 2.22 12.69 -0.93
N ALA A 139 2.53 13.06 0.31
CA ALA A 139 3.90 13.09 0.83
C ALA A 139 4.58 11.71 0.81
N ALA A 140 3.81 10.63 0.99
CA ALA A 140 4.34 9.28 0.94
C ALA A 140 4.66 8.85 -0.50
N ILE A 141 3.81 9.22 -1.47
CA ILE A 141 4.07 9.01 -2.90
C ILE A 141 5.32 9.78 -3.34
N THR A 142 5.43 11.06 -2.96
CA THR A 142 6.65 11.85 -3.20
C THR A 142 7.90 11.18 -2.63
N ALA A 143 7.81 10.58 -1.44
CA ALA A 143 8.92 9.83 -0.85
C ALA A 143 9.31 8.59 -1.64
N CYS A 144 8.34 7.88 -2.24
CA CYS A 144 8.60 6.73 -3.11
C CYS A 144 9.34 7.14 -4.39
N HIS A 145 8.89 8.18 -5.07
CA HIS A 145 9.59 8.72 -6.25
C HIS A 145 10.99 9.22 -5.91
N SER A 146 11.15 9.89 -4.77
CA SER A 146 12.46 10.31 -4.26
C SER A 146 13.38 9.13 -3.95
N GLY A 147 12.81 7.97 -3.65
CA GLY A 147 13.50 6.69 -3.48
C GLY A 147 13.68 5.91 -4.78
N ASN A 148 13.54 6.53 -5.96
CA ASN A 148 13.74 5.92 -7.27
C ASN A 148 12.78 4.78 -7.67
N TRP A 149 11.60 4.72 -7.03
CA TRP A 149 10.54 3.79 -7.41
C TRP A 149 9.70 4.34 -8.57
N ASN A 150 9.40 3.46 -9.53
CA ASN A 150 8.28 3.64 -10.45
C ASN A 150 7.00 3.27 -9.71
N VAL A 151 6.01 4.17 -9.67
CA VAL A 151 4.80 3.99 -8.87
C VAL A 151 3.60 3.94 -9.80
N TYR A 152 2.85 2.85 -9.75
CA TYR A 152 1.58 2.68 -10.46
C TYR A 152 0.45 2.59 -9.42
N ILE A 153 -0.65 3.30 -9.67
CA ILE A 153 -1.73 3.46 -8.69
C ILE A 153 -3.09 3.16 -9.31
N GLY A 154 -3.89 2.32 -8.65
CA GLY A 154 -5.24 1.99 -9.09
C GLY A 154 -5.21 1.25 -10.42
N ASP A 155 -5.84 1.83 -11.44
CA ASP A 155 -5.97 1.23 -12.77
C ASP A 155 -4.60 0.99 -13.42
N GLU A 156 -3.64 1.89 -13.20
CA GLU A 156 -2.27 1.75 -13.70
C GLU A 156 -1.58 0.48 -13.17
N SER A 157 -1.86 0.08 -11.92
CA SER A 157 -1.32 -1.17 -11.36
C SER A 157 -1.88 -2.38 -12.09
N PHE A 158 -3.17 -2.37 -12.42
CA PHE A 158 -3.81 -3.44 -13.17
C PHE A 158 -3.29 -3.51 -14.61
N GLU A 159 -3.17 -2.36 -15.27
CA GLU A 159 -2.60 -2.26 -16.63
C GLU A 159 -1.16 -2.77 -16.65
N PHE A 160 -0.34 -2.41 -15.65
CA PHE A 160 1.03 -2.92 -15.53
C PHE A 160 1.04 -4.46 -15.41
N ILE A 161 0.20 -5.03 -14.53
CA ILE A 161 0.10 -6.49 -14.37
C ILE A 161 -0.35 -7.16 -15.66
N GLN A 162 -1.36 -6.61 -16.34
CA GLN A 162 -1.86 -7.16 -17.60
C GLN A 162 -0.80 -7.11 -18.70
N ASN A 163 -0.07 -6.00 -18.84
CA ASN A 163 1.00 -5.87 -19.81
C ASN A 163 2.17 -6.82 -19.50
N LEU A 164 2.49 -7.01 -18.22
CA LEU A 164 3.59 -7.86 -17.78
C LEU A 164 3.28 -9.36 -17.92
N SER A 165 2.05 -9.77 -17.59
CA SER A 165 1.65 -11.17 -17.46
C SER A 165 0.72 -11.67 -18.58
N GLY A 166 0.07 -10.78 -19.31
CA GLY A 166 -1.02 -11.10 -20.23
C GLY A 166 -2.35 -11.42 -19.53
N PHE A 167 -2.42 -11.40 -18.21
CA PHE A 167 -3.62 -11.73 -17.45
C PHE A 167 -4.35 -10.48 -16.96
N ASP A 168 -5.65 -10.38 -17.27
CA ASP A 168 -6.50 -9.29 -16.81
C ASP A 168 -7.02 -9.55 -15.39
N LEU A 169 -6.19 -9.21 -14.40
CA LEU A 169 -6.56 -9.34 -12.98
C LEU A 169 -7.74 -8.44 -12.59
N LYS A 170 -7.94 -7.30 -13.27
CA LYS A 170 -9.02 -6.37 -12.94
C LYS A 170 -10.38 -6.96 -13.29
N SER A 171 -10.51 -7.48 -14.51
CA SER A 171 -11.72 -8.17 -14.96
C SER A 171 -11.99 -9.41 -14.10
N PHE A 172 -10.94 -10.20 -13.81
CA PHE A 172 -11.04 -11.36 -12.92
C PHE A 172 -11.65 -11.03 -11.54
N LEU A 173 -11.22 -9.92 -10.91
CA LEU A 173 -11.76 -9.51 -9.60
C LEU A 173 -13.17 -8.92 -9.72
N THR A 174 -13.44 -8.17 -10.80
CA THR A 174 -14.72 -7.52 -11.02
C THR A 174 -15.83 -8.56 -11.23
N GLU A 175 -15.55 -9.62 -11.97
CA GLU A 175 -16.47 -10.75 -12.18
C GLU A 175 -16.83 -11.46 -10.87
N ARG A 176 -15.94 -11.42 -9.87
CA ARG A 176 -16.08 -12.10 -8.57
C ARG A 176 -16.65 -11.23 -7.47
N ALA A 177 -17.17 -10.05 -7.81
CA ALA A 177 -17.79 -9.16 -6.85
C ALA A 177 -18.92 -9.89 -6.10
N GLY A 178 -18.81 -9.97 -4.78
CA GLY A 178 -19.78 -10.62 -3.92
C GLY A 178 -19.73 -12.16 -3.89
N GLU A 179 -18.80 -12.80 -4.60
CA GLU A 179 -18.68 -14.27 -4.59
C GLU A 179 -18.10 -14.82 -3.29
N PHE A 180 -17.34 -14.01 -2.54
CA PHE A 180 -16.64 -14.44 -1.32
C PHE A 180 -17.04 -13.58 -0.11
N PRO A 181 -18.34 -13.43 0.21
CA PRO A 181 -18.78 -12.48 1.22
C PRO A 181 -18.23 -12.83 2.60
N VAL A 182 -17.72 -11.83 3.32
CA VAL A 182 -17.42 -11.99 4.75
C VAL A 182 -18.72 -11.85 5.54
N ASN A 183 -19.26 -12.98 5.98
CA ASN A 183 -20.41 -13.02 6.87
C ASN A 183 -19.96 -12.72 8.31
N ARG A 184 -20.65 -11.80 8.97
CA ARG A 184 -20.50 -11.51 10.41
C ARG A 184 -21.85 -11.66 11.10
#